data_AF-A0A961GVA6-F1
#
_entry.id   AF-A0A961GVA6-F1
#
_cell.length_a   1.000
_cell.length_b   1.000
_cell.length_c   1.000
_cell.angle_alpha   90.00
_cell.angle_beta   90.00
_cell.angle_gamma   90.00
#
_symmetry.space_group_name_H-M   'P 1'
#
loop_
_entity.id
_entity.type
_entity.pdbx_description
1 polymer ?
#
loop_
_entity_poly.entity_id
_entity_poly.type
_entity_poly.pdbx_seq_one_letter_code
_entity_poly.pdbx_strand_id
1 'polypeptide(L)'
;IHDLRHTAVALWIAAGASPKEVAVRAGHSSVATVLDRYGHLLPGTEDAVNDALDAMAQAATVADIGEARAMDARWSSEETAGAGA
;
A
#
# COMPACT_ATOMS: atom_id res chain seq x y z
N ILE A 1 11.33 -2.62 -34.63
CA ILE A 1 10.79 -1.25 -34.77
C ILE A 1 10.63 -0.69 -33.36
N HIS A 2 11.57 0.15 -32.94
CA HIS A 2 11.39 1.01 -31.76
C HIS A 2 10.79 2.31 -32.28
N ASP A 3 9.47 2.41 -32.22
CA ASP A 3 8.78 3.66 -32.56
C ASP A 3 9.05 4.70 -31.49
N LEU A 4 9.06 5.98 -31.85
CA LEU A 4 9.14 7.13 -30.93
C LEU A 4 8.19 7.00 -29.72
N ARG A 5 7.08 6.26 -29.88
CA ARG A 5 6.15 5.90 -28.81
C ARG A 5 6.79 5.08 -27.70
N HIS A 6 7.67 4.13 -28.00
CA HIS A 6 8.36 3.32 -27.00
C HIS A 6 9.27 4.20 -26.13
N THR A 7 10.05 5.07 -26.77
CA THR A 7 10.87 6.09 -26.08
C THR A 7 10.01 7.02 -25.23
N ALA A 8 8.89 7.52 -25.77
CA ALA A 8 7.98 8.40 -25.04
C ALA A 8 7.39 7.73 -23.79
N VAL A 9 6.95 6.47 -23.92
CA VAL A 9 6.41 5.71 -22.79
C VAL A 9 7.47 5.47 -21.71
N ALA A 10 8.69 5.11 -22.09
CA ALA A 10 9.79 4.93 -21.13
C ALA A 10 10.08 6.23 -20.35
N LEU A 11 10.09 7.38 -21.04
CA LEU A 11 10.29 8.69 -20.39
C LEU A 11 9.13 9.06 -19.45
N TRP A 12 7.89 8.75 -19.81
CA TRP A 12 6.74 9.01 -18.92
C TRP A 12 6.79 8.15 -17.67
N ILE A 13 7.13 6.86 -17.80
CA ILE A 13 7.27 5.96 -16.65
C ILE A 13 8.41 6.42 -15.75
N ALA A 14 9.56 6.80 -16.33
CA ALA A 14 10.69 7.34 -15.57
C ALA A 14 10.34 8.66 -14.85
N ALA A 15 9.41 9.46 -15.40
CA ALA A 15 8.87 10.66 -14.76
C ALA A 15 7.80 10.38 -13.68
N GLY A 16 7.49 9.11 -13.40
CA GLY A 16 6.52 8.70 -12.38
C GLY A 16 5.08 8.62 -12.85
N ALA A 17 4.82 8.60 -14.16
CA ALA A 17 3.46 8.44 -14.68
C ALA A 17 2.91 7.05 -14.36
N SER A 18 1.66 6.99 -13.88
CA SER A 18 0.95 5.75 -13.64
C SER A 18 0.60 5.03 -14.96
N PRO A 19 0.38 3.69 -14.94
CA PRO A 19 -0.02 2.94 -16.13
C PRO A 19 -1.28 3.50 -16.82
N LYS A 20 -2.19 4.07 -16.03
CA LYS A 20 -3.41 4.72 -16.53
C LYS A 20 -3.10 6.00 -17.30
N GLU A 21 -2.23 6.87 -16.77
CA GLU A 21 -1.82 8.09 -17.46
C GLU A 21 -1.06 7.78 -18.74
N VAL A 22 -0.18 6.76 -18.71
CA VAL A 22 0.52 6.27 -19.89
C VAL A 22 -0.47 5.76 -20.94
N ALA A 23 -1.52 5.02 -20.54
CA ALA A 23 -2.54 4.54 -21.47
C ALA A 23 -3.30 5.69 -22.14
N VAL A 24 -3.73 6.68 -21.36
CA VAL A 24 -4.42 7.88 -21.86
C VAL A 24 -3.53 8.67 -22.82
N ARG A 25 -2.26 8.92 -22.46
CA ARG A 25 -1.30 9.65 -23.31
C ARG A 25 -0.94 8.88 -24.58
N ALA A 26 -0.87 7.55 -24.51
CA ALA A 26 -0.63 6.70 -25.66
C ALA A 26 -1.89 6.54 -26.55
N GLY A 27 -3.08 6.92 -26.07
CA GLY A 27 -4.34 6.71 -26.77
C GLY A 27 -4.82 5.25 -26.73
N HIS A 28 -4.41 4.47 -25.72
CA HIS A 28 -4.94 3.14 -25.49
C HIS A 28 -6.25 3.22 -24.70
N SER A 29 -7.29 2.54 -25.17
CA SER A 29 -8.57 2.42 -24.47
C SER A 29 -8.48 1.54 -23.22
N SER A 30 -7.45 0.70 -23.13
CA SER A 30 -7.22 -0.23 -22.02
C SER A 30 -5.83 -0.06 -21.44
N VAL A 31 -5.77 -0.09 -20.10
CA VAL A 31 -4.51 -0.12 -19.33
C VAL A 31 -3.79 -1.46 -19.52
N ALA A 32 -4.51 -2.56 -19.81
CA ALA A 32 -3.91 -3.86 -20.06
C ALA A 32 -2.85 -3.80 -21.16
N THR A 33 -3.12 -3.07 -22.25
CA THR A 33 -2.14 -2.86 -23.33
C THR A 33 -0.84 -2.23 -22.85
N VAL A 34 -0.90 -1.36 -21.84
CA VAL A 34 0.29 -0.74 -21.25
C VAL A 34 1.04 -1.74 -20.38
N LEU A 35 0.32 -2.49 -19.54
CA LEU A 35 0.92 -3.50 -18.66
C LEU A 35 1.57 -4.63 -19.46
N ASP A 36 0.90 -5.13 -20.50
CA ASP A 36 1.41 -6.22 -21.35
C ASP A 36 2.66 -5.81 -22.12
N ARG A 37 2.72 -4.55 -22.59
CA ARG A 37 3.81 -4.07 -23.46
C ARG A 37 4.95 -3.38 -22.72
N TYR A 38 4.65 -2.68 -21.63
CA TYR A 38 5.59 -1.82 -20.91
C TYR A 38 5.66 -2.13 -19.41
N GLY A 39 4.99 -3.18 -18.93
CA GLY A 39 5.00 -3.56 -17.51
C GLY A 39 6.41 -3.78 -16.95
N HIS A 40 7.33 -4.29 -17.78
CA HIS A 40 8.74 -4.46 -17.43
C HIS A 40 9.51 -3.15 -17.18
N LEU A 41 8.97 -2.00 -17.57
CA LEU A 41 9.54 -0.68 -17.28
C LEU A 41 8.98 -0.07 -16.00
N LEU A 42 7.85 -0.58 -15.51
CA LEU A 42 7.26 -0.07 -14.28
C LEU A 42 8.14 -0.48 -13.11
N PRO A 43 8.41 0.44 -12.16
CA PRO A 43 9.16 0.10 -10.96
C PRO A 43 8.42 -1.03 -10.22
N GLY A 44 9.16 -2.06 -9.80
CA GLY A 44 8.63 -3.11 -8.94
C GLY A 44 8.21 -2.49 -7.61
N THR A 45 6.93 -2.56 -7.29
CA THR A 45 6.38 -2.05 -6.01
C THR A 45 6.14 -3.17 -5.00
N GLU A 46 6.50 -4.41 -5.32
CA GLU A 46 6.14 -5.60 -4.55
C GLU A 46 6.68 -5.51 -3.12
N ASP A 47 7.97 -5.19 -2.95
CA ASP A 47 8.58 -5.04 -1.62
C ASP A 47 7.98 -3.86 -0.84
N ALA A 48 7.79 -2.71 -1.49
CA ALA A 48 7.21 -1.53 -0.83
C ALA A 48 5.75 -1.76 -0.40
N VAL A 49 4.99 -2.54 -1.17
CA VAL A 49 3.62 -2.93 -0.83
C VAL A 49 3.63 -3.92 0.33
N ASN A 50 4.53 -4.91 0.32
CA ASN A 50 4.68 -5.86 1.42
C ASN A 50 5.05 -5.14 2.72
N ASP A 51 6.04 -4.23 2.68
CA ASP A 51 6.45 -3.43 3.83
C ASP A 51 5.30 -2.58 4.37
N ALA A 52 4.51 -1.97 3.48
CA ALA A 52 3.33 -1.19 3.87
C ALA A 52 2.25 -2.07 4.51
N LEU A 53 1.99 -3.26 3.96
CA LEU A 53 1.05 -4.22 4.52
C LEU A 53 1.49 -4.73 5.89
N ASP A 54 2.78 -5.03 6.06
CA ASP A 54 3.35 -5.45 7.34
C ASP A 54 3.23 -4.34 8.40
N ALA A 55 3.50 -3.09 8.02
CA ALA A 55 3.31 -1.94 8.91
C ALA A 55 1.83 -1.77 9.32
N MET A 56 0.90 -1.94 8.39
CA MET A 56 -0.53 -1.89 8.67
C MET A 56 -0.98 -3.03 9.59
N ALA A 57 -0.47 -4.25 9.37
CA ALA A 57 -0.75 -5.40 10.22
C ALA A 57 -0.22 -5.19 11.64
N GLN A 58 1.01 -4.72 11.80
CA GLN A 58 1.60 -4.39 13.11
C GLN A 58 0.82 -3.28 13.83
N ALA A 59 0.38 -2.24 13.12
CA ALA A 59 -0.43 -1.19 13.71
C ALA A 59 -1.79 -1.72 14.21
N ALA A 60 -2.42 -2.62 13.46
CA ALA A 60 -3.69 -3.23 13.86
C ALA A 60 -3.54 -4.14 15.10
N THR A 61 -2.45 -4.93 15.20
CA THR A 61 -2.23 -5.78 16.38
C THR A 61 -1.92 -4.96 17.64
N VAL A 62 -1.09 -3.91 17.53
CA VAL A 62 -0.76 -3.06 18.69
C VAL A 62 -1.99 -2.37 19.27
N ALA A 63 -2.96 -1.99 18.43
CA ALA A 63 -4.22 -1.41 18.89
C ALA A 63 -5.04 -2.40 19.74
N ASP A 64 -5.17 -3.64 19.27
CA ASP A 64 -5.91 -4.71 19.96
C ASP A 64 -5.27 -5.10 21.31
N ILE A 65 -3.94 -5.26 21.34
CA ILE A 65 -3.19 -5.57 22.57
C ILE A 65 -3.29 -4.41 23.57
N GLY A 66 -3.29 -3.16 23.09
CA GLY A 66 -3.45 -1.96 23.91
C GLY A 66 -4.82 -1.87 24.57
N GLU A 67 -5.87 -2.23 23.83
CA GLU A 67 -7.25 -2.23 24.33
C GLU A 67 -7.48 -3.34 25.35
N ALA A 68 -6.97 -4.54 25.10
CA ALA A 68 -6.98 -5.64 26.07
C ALA A 68 -6.24 -5.27 27.37
N ARG A 69 -5.02 -4.70 27.26
CA ARG A 69 -4.24 -4.26 28.43
C ARG A 69 -4.94 -3.14 29.21
N ALA A 70 -5.64 -2.25 28.52
CA ALA A 70 -6.41 -1.18 29.16
C ALA A 70 -7.63 -1.74 29.91
N MET A 71 -8.28 -2.78 29.40
CA MET A 71 -9.40 -3.46 30.05
C MET A 71 -8.95 -4.21 31.32
N ASP A 72 -7.83 -4.94 31.24
CA ASP A 72 -7.23 -5.64 32.40
C ASP A 72 -6.84 -4.66 33.52
N ALA A 73 -6.28 -3.50 33.16
CA ALA A 73 -5.92 -2.46 34.11
C ALA A 73 -7.15 -1.81 34.77
N ARG A 74 -8.24 -1.63 34.01
CA ARG A 74 -9.52 -1.10 34.52
C ARG A 74 -10.17 -2.06 35.51
N TRP A 75 -10.31 -3.34 35.13
CA TRP A 75 -10.88 -4.39 36.01
C TRP A 75 -10.08 -4.52 37.33
N SER A 76 -8.75 -4.51 37.24
CA SER A 76 -7.88 -4.61 38.43
C SER A 76 -8.04 -3.42 39.37
N SER A 77 -8.34 -2.22 38.86
CA SER A 77 -8.56 -1.04 39.69
C SER A 77 -9.90 -1.08 40.44
N GLU A 78 -10.93 -1.71 39.86
CA GLU A 78 -12.26 -1.86 40.45
C GLU A 78 -12.29 -2.92 41.56
N GLU A 79 -11.53 -4.01 41.40
CA GLU A 79 -11.45 -5.09 42.40
C GLU A 79 -10.78 -4.62 43.71
N THR A 80 -9.79 -3.72 43.62
CA THR A 80 -9.15 -3.13 44.80
C THR A 80 -10.03 -2.08 45.52
N ALA A 81 -11.07 -1.56 44.86
CA ALA A 81 -11.99 -0.58 45.43
C ALA A 81 -13.18 -1.22 46.19
N GLY A 82 -13.46 -2.52 45.98
CA GLY A 82 -14.62 -3.22 46.57
C GLY A 82 -14.35 -4.01 47.86
N ALA A 83 -13.08 -4.22 48.25
CA ALA A 83 -12.72 -5.11 49.37
C ALA A 83 -12.63 -4.42 50.76
N GLY A 84 -13.18 -3.21 50.92
CA GLY A 84 -12.97 -2.36 52.11
C GLY A 84 -14.22 -1.86 52.83
N ALA A 85 -15.39 -2.50 52.67
CA ALA A 85 -16.63 -2.14 53.36
C ALA A 85 -17.07 -3.21 54.38
#